data_AF-A0A9D6RK34-F1
#
_entry.id   AF-A0A9D6RK34-F1
#
_cell.length_a   1.000
_cell.length_b   1.000
_cell.length_c   1.000
_cell.angle_alpha   90.00
_cell.angle_beta   90.00
_cell.angle_gamma   90.00
#
_symmetry.space_group_name_H-M   'P 1'
#
loop_
_entity.id
_entity.type
_entity.pdbx_description
1 polymer ?
#
loop_
_entity_poly.entity_id
_entity_poly.type
_entity_poly.pdbx_seq_one_letter_code
_entity_poly.pdbx_strand_id
1 'polypeptide(L)'
;MRLLVSSPWLACLVGAVFLLRARWRPSGRLATAGAAFLLYGLYETVMYHWSAQVVAPIRVDLLVIMPLLYLAAGVGLTAWFAPGQPAGGRLPPDGAELP
;
A
#
# COMPACT_ATOMS: atom_id res chain seq x y z
N MET A 1 18.87 7.86 -0.38
CA MET A 1 18.58 6.59 -1.09
C MET A 1 19.07 5.35 -0.33
N ARG A 2 20.24 5.38 0.33
CA ARG A 2 20.76 4.24 1.11
C ARG A 2 19.85 3.77 2.25
N LEU A 3 19.16 4.69 2.94
CA LEU A 3 18.31 4.41 4.12
C LEU A 3 17.06 3.54 3.84
N LEU A 4 16.41 3.67 2.68
CA LEU A 4 15.28 2.79 2.33
C LEU A 4 15.75 1.38 1.94
N VAL A 5 16.93 1.27 1.31
CA VAL A 5 17.50 -0.01 0.86
C VAL A 5 18.15 -0.80 2.01
N SER A 6 18.55 -0.13 3.09
CA SER A 6 19.23 -0.77 4.23
C SER A 6 18.34 -1.06 5.44
N SER A 7 17.03 -0.81 5.34
CA SER A 7 16.10 -1.03 6.45
C SER A 7 14.75 -1.56 5.95
N PRO A 8 14.66 -2.88 5.65
CA PRO A 8 13.41 -3.55 5.22
C PRO A 8 12.22 -3.27 6.15
N TRP A 9 12.52 -3.03 7.42
CA TRP A 9 11.56 -2.66 8.47
C TRP A 9 10.76 -1.39 8.15
N LEU A 10 11.34 -0.41 7.43
CA LEU A 10 10.64 0.82 7.04
C LEU A 10 9.48 0.53 6.07
N ALA A 11 9.68 -0.39 5.12
CA ALA A 11 8.62 -0.80 4.20
C ALA A 11 7.47 -1.48 4.95
N CYS A 12 7.78 -2.37 5.89
CA CYS A 12 6.79 -3.00 6.76
C CYS A 12 6.03 -1.98 7.59
N LEU A 13 6.72 -0.96 8.13
CA LEU A 13 6.11 0.08 8.95
C LEU A 13 5.12 0.92 8.12
N VAL A 14 5.49 1.29 6.90
CA VAL A 14 4.59 2.01 5.97
C VAL A 14 3.36 1.16 5.61
N GLY A 15 3.56 -0.12 5.28
CA GLY A 15 2.46 -1.05 5.00
C GLY A 15 1.53 -1.23 6.20
N ALA A 16 2.09 -1.37 7.40
CA ALA A 16 1.34 -1.48 8.65
C ALA A 16 0.51 -0.22 8.94
N VAL A 17 1.04 0.97 8.69
CA VAL A 17 0.30 2.24 8.86
C VAL A 17 -0.90 2.30 7.90
N PHE A 18 -0.71 1.92 6.64
CA PHE A 18 -1.82 1.90 5.66
C PHE A 18 -2.90 0.87 6.01
N LEU A 19 -2.53 -0.35 6.42
CA LEU A 19 -3.48 -1.38 6.83
C LEU A 19 -4.20 -1.01 8.13
N LEU A 20 -3.46 -0.45 9.10
CA LEU A 20 -4.05 0.01 10.35
C LEU A 20 -5.11 1.05 10.04
N ARG A 21 -4.80 2.04 9.17
CA ARG A 21 -5.77 3.04 8.72
C ARG A 21 -6.96 2.43 7.99
N ALA A 22 -6.73 1.45 7.12
CA ALA A 22 -7.79 0.73 6.40
C ALA A 22 -8.76 0.04 7.37
N ARG A 23 -8.30 -0.41 8.55
CA ARG A 23 -9.18 -0.93 9.61
C ARG A 23 -10.20 0.11 10.10
N TRP A 24 -9.79 1.39 10.19
CA TRP A 24 -10.65 2.48 10.70
C TRP A 24 -11.49 3.12 9.60
N ARG A 25 -11.05 3.04 8.33
CA ARG A 25 -11.79 3.48 7.16
C ARG A 25 -11.58 2.47 6.02
N PRO A 26 -12.50 1.50 5.85
CA PRO A 26 -12.34 0.46 4.84
C PRO A 26 -12.30 1.10 3.46
N SER A 27 -11.13 1.04 2.83
CA SER A 27 -10.88 1.53 1.47
C SER A 27 -10.00 0.51 0.77
N GLY A 28 -10.49 -0.04 -0.34
CA GLY A 28 -9.73 -1.00 -1.14
C GLY A 28 -8.38 -0.46 -1.61
N ARG A 29 -8.28 0.86 -1.81
CA ARG A 29 -7.03 1.55 -2.18
C ARG A 29 -6.01 1.56 -1.05
N LEU A 30 -6.44 1.76 0.20
CA LEU A 30 -5.55 1.67 1.37
C LEU A 30 -5.13 0.24 1.64
N ALA A 31 -6.04 -0.73 1.47
CA ALA A 31 -5.74 -2.15 1.64
C ALA A 31 -4.71 -2.65 0.60
N THR A 32 -4.89 -2.29 -0.68
CA THR A 32 -3.95 -2.66 -1.75
C THR A 32 -2.58 -2.01 -1.58
N ALA A 33 -2.53 -0.71 -1.23
CA ALA A 33 -1.27 -0.04 -0.92
C ALA A 33 -0.55 -0.70 0.28
N GLY A 34 -1.28 -0.97 1.36
CA GLY A 34 -0.73 -1.64 2.54
C GLY A 34 -0.22 -3.06 2.26
N ALA A 35 -0.98 -3.86 1.49
CA ALA A 35 -0.58 -5.19 1.08
C ALA A 35 0.67 -5.17 0.17
N ALA A 36 0.75 -4.22 -0.78
CA ALA A 36 1.91 -4.08 -1.65
C ALA A 36 3.20 -3.76 -0.85
N PHE A 37 3.12 -2.88 0.15
CA PHE A 37 4.24 -2.57 1.04
C PHE A 37 4.65 -3.75 1.93
N LEU A 38 3.70 -4.53 2.44
CA LEU A 38 4.01 -5.76 3.20
C LEU A 38 4.66 -6.83 2.33
N LEU A 39 4.13 -7.07 1.13
CA LEU A 39 4.71 -8.02 0.18
C LEU A 39 6.14 -7.61 -0.20
N TYR A 40 6.39 -6.31 -0.37
CA TYR A 40 7.73 -5.80 -0.60
C TYR A 40 8.66 -6.02 0.60
N GLY A 41 8.18 -5.78 1.83
CA GLY A 41 8.96 -6.08 3.04
C GLY A 41 9.33 -7.56 3.17
N LEU A 42 8.41 -8.47 2.81
CA LEU A 42 8.67 -9.90 2.77
C LEU A 42 9.71 -10.26 1.69
N TYR A 43 9.54 -9.73 0.49
CA TYR A 43 10.50 -9.88 -0.61
C TYR A 43 11.91 -9.44 -0.22
N GLU A 44 12.03 -8.27 0.39
CA GLU A 44 13.32 -7.71 0.82
C GLU A 44 13.98 -8.58 1.89
N THR A 45 13.19 -9.21 2.78
CA THR A 45 13.69 -10.15 3.78
C THR A 45 14.29 -11.41 3.15
N VAL A 46 13.60 -11.98 2.15
CA VAL A 46 14.12 -13.14 1.40
C VAL A 46 15.39 -12.77 0.64
N MET A 47 15.39 -11.60 -0.02
CA MET A 47 16.57 -11.11 -0.74
C MET A 47 17.74 -10.77 0.18
N TYR A 48 17.47 -10.31 1.40
CA TYR A 48 18.51 -10.10 2.41
C TYR A 48 19.22 -11.42 2.74
N HIS A 49 18.48 -12.50 2.99
CA HIS A 49 19.06 -13.83 3.22
C HIS A 49 19.78 -14.39 2.00
N TRP A 50 19.22 -14.21 0.80
CA TRP A 50 19.86 -14.64 -0.44
C TRP A 50 21.17 -13.88 -0.70
N SER A 51 21.19 -12.57 -0.47
CA SER A 51 22.37 -11.73 -0.70
C SER A 51 23.57 -12.11 0.16
N ALA A 52 23.35 -12.72 1.33
CA ALA A 52 24.41 -13.21 2.20
C ALA A 52 25.16 -14.42 1.61
N GLN A 53 24.61 -15.08 0.59
CA GLN A 53 25.17 -16.29 -0.02
C GLN A 53 25.86 -16.03 -1.36
N VAL A 54 25.85 -14.78 -1.87
CA VAL A 54 26.30 -14.47 -3.24
C VAL A 54 27.34 -13.34 -3.22
N VAL A 55 28.42 -13.52 -3.99
CA VAL A 55 29.45 -12.49 -4.17
C VAL A 55 28.99 -11.48 -5.22
N ALA A 56 28.73 -10.24 -4.80
CA ALA A 56 28.25 -9.11 -5.61
C ALA A 56 26.82 -9.27 -6.20
N PRO A 57 25.77 -9.17 -5.36
CA PRO A 57 24.38 -9.22 -5.81
C PRO A 57 23.98 -7.90 -6.50
N ILE A 58 23.97 -7.90 -7.84
CA ILE A 58 23.39 -6.79 -8.63
C ILE A 58 21.87 -6.95 -8.63
N ARG A 59 21.17 -6.04 -7.94
CA ARG A 59 19.71 -6.07 -7.81
C ARG A 59 19.02 -5.22 -8.88
N VAL A 60 18.90 -5.77 -10.09
CA VAL A 60 18.21 -5.11 -11.24
C VAL A 60 16.70 -5.00 -11.00
N ASP A 61 16.13 -5.94 -10.25
CA ASP A 61 14.75 -5.97 -9.77
C ASP A 61 14.28 -4.67 -9.11
N LEU A 62 15.16 -4.01 -8.34
CA LEU A 62 14.86 -2.74 -7.69
C LEU A 62 14.46 -1.63 -8.68
N LEU A 63 14.96 -1.65 -9.91
CA LEU A 63 14.63 -0.65 -10.93
C LEU A 63 13.15 -0.69 -11.33
N VAL A 64 12.51 -1.86 -11.21
CA VAL A 64 11.09 -2.06 -11.52
C VAL A 64 10.24 -1.97 -10.25
N ILE A 65 10.72 -2.52 -9.15
CA ILE A 65 9.98 -2.54 -7.88
C ILE A 65 9.84 -1.13 -7.28
N MET A 66 10.88 -0.29 -7.34
CA MET A 66 10.80 1.10 -6.84
C MET A 66 9.67 1.93 -7.45
N PRO A 67 9.54 2.07 -8.79
CA PRO A 67 8.48 2.89 -9.37
C PRO A 67 7.09 2.33 -9.06
N LEU A 68 6.93 1.01 -9.01
CA LEU A 68 5.67 0.38 -8.57
C LEU A 68 5.32 0.74 -7.12
N LEU A 69 6.31 0.73 -6.22
CA LEU A 69 6.09 1.15 -4.83
C LEU A 69 5.71 2.62 -4.71
N TYR A 70 6.33 3.50 -5.51
CA TYR A 70 5.97 4.91 -5.53
C TYR A 70 4.53 5.13 -6.01
N LEU A 71 4.08 4.38 -7.02
CA LEU A 71 2.69 4.43 -7.48
C LEU A 71 1.74 3.93 -6.38
N ALA A 72 2.05 2.81 -5.73
CA ALA A 72 1.26 2.28 -4.63
C ALA A 72 1.17 3.28 -3.46
N ALA A 73 2.27 3.94 -3.12
CA ALA A 73 2.31 4.99 -2.11
C ALA A 73 1.43 6.19 -2.50
N GLY A 74 1.48 6.63 -3.76
CA GLY A 74 0.63 7.71 -4.28
C GLY A 74 -0.86 7.36 -4.22
N VAL A 75 -1.23 6.14 -4.60
CA VAL A 75 -2.62 5.64 -4.51
C VAL A 75 -3.09 5.57 -3.05
N GLY A 76 -2.25 5.06 -2.14
CA GLY A 76 -2.53 5.04 -0.71
C GLY A 76 -2.69 6.44 -0.13
N LEU A 77 -1.83 7.38 -0.50
CA LEU A 77 -1.84 8.75 -0.03
C LEU A 77 -3.09 9.51 -0.51
N THR A 78 -3.44 9.39 -1.79
CA THR A 78 -4.67 10.00 -2.32
C THR A 78 -5.91 9.43 -1.65
N ALA A 79 -5.94 8.11 -1.38
CA ALA A 79 -7.02 7.48 -0.63
C ALA A 79 -7.06 7.90 0.85
N TRP A 80 -5.92 8.29 1.44
CA TRP A 80 -5.84 8.78 2.81
C TRP A 80 -6.53 10.13 2.98
N PHE A 81 -6.36 11.02 2.01
CA PHE A 81 -6.95 12.36 2.01
C PHE A 81 -8.31 12.44 1.31
N ALA A 82 -8.75 11.37 0.65
CA ALA A 82 -10.04 11.34 0.00
C ALA A 82 -11.16 11.62 1.03
N PRO A 83 -12.04 12.60 0.79
CA PRO A 83 -13.23 12.80 1.61
C PRO A 83 -14.03 11.49 1.57
N GLY A 84 -14.46 11.01 2.75
CA GLY A 84 -15.26 9.80 2.84
C GLY A 84 -16.49 9.99 1.95
N GLN A 85 -16.73 9.06 1.01
CA GLN A 85 -17.97 9.08 0.25
C GLN A 85 -19.11 9.13 1.27
N PRO A 86 -20.00 10.14 1.20
CA PRO A 86 -21.18 10.13 2.04
C PRO A 86 -21.89 8.81 1.76
N ALA A 87 -22.22 8.08 2.83
CA ALA A 87 -23.12 6.93 2.78
C ALA A 87 -24.50 7.43 2.32
N GLY A 88 -24.66 7.66 1.03
CA GLY A 88 -25.73 8.51 0.49
C GLY A 88 -25.97 8.22 -0.98
N GLY A 89 -26.11 6.94 -1.30
CA GLY A 89 -26.58 6.45 -2.60
C GLY A 89 -27.81 5.57 -2.47
N ARG A 90 -28.62 5.72 -1.41
CA ARG A 90 -30.04 5.36 -1.52
C ARG A 90 -30.70 6.55 -2.19
N LEU A 91 -30.85 6.46 -3.51
CA LEU A 91 -31.99 7.13 -4.13
C LEU A 91 -33.22 6.74 -3.30
N PRO A 92 -34.02 7.72 -2.80
CA PRO A 92 -35.35 7.38 -2.35
C PRO A 92 -36.02 6.62 -3.49
N PRO A 93 -36.71 5.49 -3.24
CA PRO A 93 -37.56 4.92 -4.27
C PRO A 93 -38.62 5.98 -4.60
N ASP A 94 -38.41 6.69 -5.71
CA ASP A 94 -39.41 7.53 -6.34
C ASP A 94 -40.67 6.66 -6.51
N GLY A 95 -41.74 7.02 -5.81
CA GLY A 95 -42.98 6.22 -5.84
C GLY A 95 -43.91 6.40 -4.64
N ALA A 96 -43.57 7.19 -3.63
CA ALA A 96 -44.57 7.64 -2.65
C ALA A 96 -45.39 8.78 -3.27
N GLU A 97 -46.29 8.43 -4.18
CA GLU A 97 -47.46 9.26 -4.49
C GLU A 97 -48.25 9.44 -3.18
N LEU A 98 -48.23 10.66 -2.66
CA LEU A 98 -49.10 11.09 -1.57
C LEU A 98 -50.49 11.44 -2.13
N PRO A 99 -51.56 11.29 -1.33
CA PRO A 99 -52.95 11.10 -1.76
C PRO A 99 -53.60 12.28 -2.48
#